data_AF-A0A536DAT8-F1
#
_entry.id   AF-A0A536DAT8-F1
#
_cell.length_a   1.000
_cell.length_b   1.000
_cell.length_c   1.000
_cell.angle_alpha   90.00
_cell.angle_beta   90.00
_cell.angle_gamma   90.00
#
_symmetry.space_group_name_H-M   'P 1'
#
loop_
_entity.id
_entity.type
_entity.pdbx_description
1 polymer ?
#
loop_
_entity_poly.entity_id
_entity_poly.type
_entity_poly.pdbx_seq_one_letter_code
_entity_poly.pdbx_strand_id
1 'polypeptide(L)' 'MDPSEAVERLWPGRPARVTALSGGITNHNFRVDVEGESFVLRMGGAETDLLGIDRRTEREANHRAFEV' A
#
# COMPACT_ATOMS: atom_id res chain seq x y z
N MET A 1 1.68 -10.23 -4.84
CA MET A 1 0.79 -9.43 -5.70
C MET A 1 1.65 -8.41 -6.42
N ASP A 2 1.55 -8.35 -7.75
CA ASP A 2 2.26 -7.35 -8.56
C ASP A 2 1.65 -5.97 -8.27
N PRO A 3 2.44 -4.90 -8.04
CA PRO A 3 1.89 -3.57 -7.85
C PRO A 3 1.01 -3.10 -9.02
N SER A 4 1.29 -3.54 -10.24
CA SER A 4 0.49 -3.20 -11.44
C SER A 4 -0.89 -3.84 -11.40
N GLU A 5 -0.97 -5.09 -10.97
CA GLU A 5 -2.24 -5.82 -10.77
C GLU A 5 -3.10 -5.16 -9.68
N ALA A 6 -2.46 -4.75 -8.58
CA ALA A 6 -3.14 -4.03 -7.50
C ALA A 6 -3.71 -2.69 -7.98
N VAL A 7 -2.95 -1.96 -8.83
CA VAL A 7 -3.37 -0.68 -9.38
C VAL A 7 -4.54 -0.83 -10.35
N GLU A 8 -4.51 -1.82 -11.25
CA GLU A 8 -5.65 -2.09 -12.15
C GLU A 8 -6.92 -2.44 -11.35
N ARG A 9 -6.79 -3.17 -10.24
CA ARG A 9 -7.96 -3.49 -9.39
C ARG A 9 -8.54 -2.26 -8.69
N LEU A 10 -7.71 -1.30 -8.30
CA LEU A 10 -8.14 -0.09 -7.57
C LEU A 10 -8.69 0.99 -8.51
N TRP A 11 -8.07 1.16 -9.69
CA TRP A 11 -8.42 2.17 -10.68
C TRP A 11 -8.54 1.54 -12.08
N PRO A 12 -9.56 0.70 -12.30
CA PRO A 12 -9.67 -0.09 -13.52
C PRO A 12 -9.76 0.81 -14.76
N GLY A 13 -8.95 0.48 -15.78
CA GLY A 13 -8.87 1.21 -17.04
C GLY A 13 -8.30 2.64 -16.96
N ARG A 14 -7.80 3.08 -15.80
CA ARG A 14 -7.22 4.42 -15.63
C ARG A 14 -5.71 4.35 -15.77
N PRO A 15 -5.09 5.18 -16.64
CA PRO A 15 -3.65 5.22 -16.77
C PRO A 15 -3.03 5.71 -15.47
N ALA A 16 -2.13 4.89 -14.91
CA ALA A 16 -1.48 5.14 -13.64
C ALA A 16 0.04 5.00 -13.79
N ARG A 17 0.79 5.86 -13.11
CA ARG A 17 2.24 5.73 -12.96
C ARG A 17 2.56 5.17 -11.60
N VAL A 18 3.23 4.02 -11.57
CA VAL A 18 3.70 3.38 -10.34
C VAL A 18 5.19 3.62 -10.17
N THR A 19 5.59 4.20 -9.04
CA THR A 19 7.00 4.44 -8.71
C THR A 19 7.33 3.83 -7.35
N ALA A 20 8.32 2.95 -7.28
CA ALA A 20 8.77 2.37 -6.02
C ALA A 20 9.33 3.46 -5.09
N LEU A 21 8.93 3.42 -3.82
CA LEU A 21 9.47 4.26 -2.76
C LEU A 21 10.45 3.44 -1.93
N SER A 22 11.68 3.94 -1.82
CA SER A 22 12.72 3.35 -0.99
C SER A 22 12.52 3.67 0.50
N GLY A 23 13.31 3.03 1.37
CA GLY A 23 13.29 3.28 2.82
C GLY A 23 12.26 2.47 3.61
N GLY A 24 11.41 1.68 2.94
CA GLY A 24 10.57 0.68 3.61
C GLY A 24 11.40 -0.51 4.09
N ILE A 25 11.29 -0.85 5.38
CA ILE A 25 11.97 -2.02 5.97
C ILE A 25 11.09 -3.27 5.88
N THR A 26 9.80 -3.15 6.19
CA THR A 26 8.85 -4.27 6.31
C THR A 26 7.74 -4.28 5.27
N ASN A 27 7.65 -3.22 4.47
CA ASN A 27 6.61 -3.05 3.46
C ASN A 27 7.23 -2.56 2.16
N HIS A 28 6.66 -2.99 1.03
CA HIS A 28 6.95 -2.38 -0.26
C HIS A 28 5.97 -1.23 -0.48
N ASN A 29 6.51 -0.01 -0.54
CA ASN A 29 5.73 1.19 -0.73
C ASN A 29 5.91 1.70 -2.15
N PHE A 30 4.83 2.20 -2.74
CA PHE A 30 4.83 2.78 -4.08
C PHE A 30 4.06 4.10 -4.05
N ARG A 31 4.54 5.10 -4.78
CA ARG A 31 3.70 6.22 -5.19
C ARG A 31 2.95 5.83 -6.45
N VAL A 32 1.65 6.06 -6.44
CA VAL A 32 0.76 5.82 -7.58
C VAL A 32 0.15 7.16 -7.99
N ASP A 33 0.48 7.62 -9.18
CA ASP A 33 -0.06 8.85 -9.75
C ASP A 33 -1.15 8.50 -10.77
N VAL A 34 -2.41 8.87 -10.52
CA VAL A 34 -3.61 8.54 -11.33
C VAL A 34 -4.39 9.83 -11.58
N GLU A 35 -4.66 10.17 -12.85
CA GLU A 35 -5.50 11.31 -13.25
C GLU A 35 -5.14 12.67 -12.60
N GLY A 36 -3.88 12.87 -12.22
CA GLY A 36 -3.40 14.10 -11.59
C GLY A 36 -3.42 14.08 -10.05
N GLU A 37 -3.90 12.99 -9.45
CA GLU A 37 -3.83 12.75 -8.01
C GLU A 37 -2.74 11.73 -7.65
N SER A 38 -2.14 11.88 -6.47
CA SER A 38 -1.07 11.00 -5.98
C SER A 38 -1.52 10.25 -4.74
N PHE A 39 -1.31 8.92 -4.77
CA PHE A 39 -1.62 8.00 -3.68
C PHE A 39 -0.38 7.21 -3.26
N VAL A 40 -0.42 6.64 -2.05
CA VAL A 40 0.59 5.68 -1.59
C VAL A 40 -0.03 4.30 -1.54
N LEU A 41 0.51 3.38 -2.34
CA LEU A 41 0.18 1.96 -2.25
C LEU A 41 1.18 1.28 -1.32
N ARG A 42 0.67 0.72 -0.23
CA ARG A 42 1.47 0.02 0.79
C ARG A 42 1.14 -1.47 0.75
N MET A 43 2.09 -2.26 0.26
CA MET A 43 1.96 -3.72 0.21
C MET A 43 2.77 -4.35 1.35
N GLY A 44 2.11 -5.16 2.16
CA GLY A 44 2.75 -5.90 3.24
C GLY A 44 3.87 -6.78 2.70
N GLY A 45 5.05 -6.72 3.33
CA GLY A 45 6.15 -7.66 3.03
C GLY A 45 5.78 -9.08 3.45
N ALA A 46 6.54 -10.06 2.94
CA ALA A 46 6.42 -11.44 3.37
C ALA A 46 6.87 -11.59 4.84
N GLU A 47 6.33 -12.61 5.53
CA GLU A 47 6.81 -13.07 6.84
C GLU A 47 6.81 -12.01 7.96
N THR A 48 6.00 -10.96 7.85
CA THR A 48 5.96 -9.91 8.88
C THR A 48 5.43 -10.39 10.24
N ASP A 49 4.79 -11.57 10.28
CA ASP A 49 4.40 -12.23 11.52
C ASP A 49 5.63 -12.61 12.37
N LEU A 50 6.78 -12.91 11.74
CA LEU A 50 8.05 -13.17 12.46
C LEU A 50 8.56 -11.93 13.20
N LEU A 51 8.13 -10.74 12.76
CA LEU A 51 8.45 -9.47 13.39
C LEU A 51 7.38 -9.03 14.40
N GLY A 52 6.38 -9.90 14.68
CA GLY A 52 5.27 -9.59 15.57
C GLY A 52 4.26 -8.61 14.99
N ILE A 53 4.24 -8.40 13.67
CA ILE A 53 3.30 -7.49 13.01
C ILE A 53 1.99 -8.23 12.70
N ASP A 54 1.00 -8.04 13.56
CA ASP A 54 -0.37 -8.51 13.31
C ASP A 54 -1.15 -7.54 12.39
N ARG A 55 -1.48 -8.01 11.19
CA ARG A 55 -2.20 -7.23 10.17
C ARG A 55 -3.62 -6.86 10.57
N ARG A 56 -4.28 -7.65 11.43
CA ARG A 56 -5.58 -7.31 11.97
C ARG A 56 -5.47 -6.11 12.90
N THR A 57 -4.50 -6.15 13.81
CA THR A 57 -4.22 -5.04 14.73
C THR A 57 -3.82 -3.77 13.98
N GLU A 58 -2.97 -3.86 12.94
CA GLU A 58 -2.64 -2.71 12.08
C GLU A 58 -3.87 -2.10 11.41
N ARG A 59 -4.79 -2.93 10.90
CA ARG A 59 -6.02 -2.46 10.25
C ARG A 59 -6.91 -1.71 11.24
N GLU A 60 -7.14 -2.26 12.43
CA GLU A 60 -7.95 -1.60 13.46
C GLU A 60 -7.32 -0.29 13.93
N ALA A 61 -5.99 -0.25 14.06
CA ALA A 61 -5.27 0.99 14.39
C ALA A 61 -5.44 2.07 13.31
N ASN A 62 -5.38 1.69 12.02
CA ASN A 62 -5.62 2.62 10.92
C ASN A 62 -7.05 3.16 10.91
N HIS A 63 -8.06 2.32 11.15
CA HIS A 63 -9.45 2.76 11.25
C HIS A 63 -9.63 3.79 12.38
N ARG A 64 -9.06 3.52 13.56
CA ARG A 64 -9.12 4.46 14.69
C ARG A 64 -8.39 5.77 14.40
N ALA A 65 -7.28 5.75 13.68
CA ALA A 65 -6.54 6.96 13.34
C ALA A 65 -7.33 7.91 12.42
N PHE A 66 -8.26 7.37 11.62
CA PHE A 66 -9.15 8.17 10.78
C PHE A 66 -10.29 8.85 11.57
N GLU A 67 -10.68 8.28 12.71
CA GLU A 67 -11.79 8.78 13.54
C GLU A 67 -11.40 9.98 14.42
N VAL A 68 -10.11 10.35 14.46
CA VAL A 68 -9.55 11.45 15.26
C VAL A 68 -9.28 12.67 14.38
#